data_AF-A0AAW5VY77-F1
#
_entry.id   AF-A0AAW5VY77-F1
#
_cell.length_a   1.000
_cell.length_b   1.000
_cell.length_c   1.000
_cell.angle_alpha   90.00
_cell.angle_beta   90.00
_cell.angle_gamma   90.00
#
_symmetry.space_group_name_H-M   'P 1'
#
loop_
_entity.id
_entity.type
_entity.pdbx_description
1 polymer ?
#
loop_
_entity_poly.entity_id
_entity_poly.type
_entity_poly.pdbx_seq_one_letter_code
_entity_poly.pdbx_strand_id
1 'polypeptide(L)'
;MGRKETKEAIADSRAGRVTRIGSVSELLAELNADDVLAEAAAAGEYPLPPEQREWIDAPAVGRELLLEDLQSAEAIHAYLAQAKDTGDTAHIDHAHKIAAQAKIRYGIK
;
A
#
# COMPACT_ATOMS: atom_id res chain seq x y z
N MET A 1 -16.84 36.74 11.45
CA MET A 1 -16.67 35.27 11.52
C MET A 1 -15.57 34.90 10.53
N GLY A 2 -14.47 34.20 10.82
CA GLY A 2 -14.04 33.49 12.02
C GLY A 2 -12.64 32.89 11.78
N ARG A 3 -11.71 33.59 11.12
CA ARG A 3 -10.32 33.12 10.93
C ARG A 3 -9.52 32.98 12.24
N LYS A 4 -10.14 33.31 13.38
CA LYS A 4 -9.56 33.14 14.72
C LYS A 4 -9.89 31.79 15.34
N GLU A 5 -10.95 31.12 14.89
CA GLU A 5 -11.39 29.82 15.46
C GLU A 5 -10.42 28.69 15.13
N THR A 6 -9.82 28.70 13.93
CA THR A 6 -8.86 27.66 13.54
C THR A 6 -7.55 27.75 14.29
N LYS A 7 -7.16 28.90 14.83
CA LYS A 7 -5.93 29.06 15.62
C LYS A 7 -6.08 28.60 17.06
N GLU A 8 -7.29 28.73 17.61
CA GLU A 8 -7.59 28.33 18.98
C GLU A 8 -7.65 26.80 19.11
N ALA A 9 -8.20 26.11 18.11
CA ALA A 9 -8.22 24.64 18.06
C ALA A 9 -6.81 24.01 18.04
N ILE A 10 -5.85 24.62 17.35
CA ILE A 10 -4.44 24.13 17.31
C ILE A 10 -3.72 24.40 18.64
N ALA A 11 -4.07 25.49 19.32
CA ALA A 11 -3.49 25.82 20.62
C ALA A 11 -3.97 24.84 21.71
N ASP A 12 -5.25 24.46 21.68
CA ASP A 12 -5.84 23.44 22.57
C ASP A 12 -5.27 22.04 22.28
N SER A 13 -5.12 21.67 21.00
CA SER A 13 -4.47 20.41 20.59
C SER A 13 -3.03 20.27 21.09
N ARG A 14 -2.30 21.38 21.30
CA ARG A 14 -0.94 21.36 21.88
C ARG A 14 -0.93 21.14 23.40
N ALA A 15 -2.02 21.45 24.08
CA ALA A 15 -2.21 21.17 25.51
C ALA A 15 -2.66 19.73 25.75
N GLY A 16 -3.29 19.11 24.76
CA GLY A 16 -3.59 17.68 24.72
C GLY A 16 -2.32 16.85 24.62
N ARG A 17 -2.10 15.99 25.61
CA ARG A 17 -1.04 14.98 25.67
C ARG A 17 -1.00 14.19 24.35
N VAL A 18 -0.10 14.54 23.43
CA VAL A 18 0.27 13.68 22.30
C VAL A 18 0.99 12.48 22.91
N THR A 19 0.25 11.41 23.21
CA THR A 19 0.85 10.10 23.41
C THR A 19 1.58 9.78 22.11
N ARG A 20 2.90 9.68 22.18
CA ARG A 20 3.68 9.18 21.07
C ARG A 20 3.29 7.71 20.93
N ILE A 21 2.34 7.45 20.04
CA ILE A 21 1.97 6.10 19.65
C ILE A 21 3.26 5.43 19.14
N GLY A 22 3.69 4.34 19.80
CA GLY A 22 4.90 3.62 19.42
C GLY A 22 4.79 2.82 18.12
N SER A 23 3.55 2.49 17.74
CA SER A 23 3.24 1.71 16.54
C SER A 23 1.81 1.93 16.10
N VAL A 24 1.54 1.79 14.80
CA VAL A 24 0.17 1.80 14.24
C VAL A 24 -0.74 0.80 14.96
N SER A 25 -0.20 -0.33 15.42
CA SER A 25 -0.95 -1.33 16.21
C SER A 25 -1.41 -0.80 17.58
N GLU A 26 -0.63 0.10 18.20
CA GLU A 26 -0.96 0.71 19.49
C GLU A 26 -2.07 1.76 19.32
N LEU A 27 -2.03 2.52 18.21
CA LEU A 27 -3.09 3.48 17.84
C LEU A 27 -4.41 2.78 17.58
N LEU A 28 -4.36 1.66 16.86
CA LEU A 28 -5.53 0.82 16.59
C LEU A 28 -6.04 0.07 17.82
N ALA A 29 -5.22 -0.09 18.87
CA ALA A 29 -5.65 -0.65 20.13
C ALA A 29 -6.28 0.41 21.05
N GLU A 30 -5.78 1.66 21.03
CA GLU A 30 -6.41 2.78 21.73
C GLU A 30 -7.73 3.20 21.06
N LEU A 31 -7.81 3.09 19.73
CA LEU A 31 -9.02 3.32 18.95
C LEU A 31 -9.78 2.00 18.85
N ASN A 32 -10.74 1.73 19.74
CA ASN A 32 -11.49 0.46 19.83
C ASN A 32 -11.79 -0.14 18.44
N ALA A 33 -10.97 -1.09 17.99
CA ALA A 33 -10.96 -1.55 16.60
C ALA A 33 -12.32 -2.12 16.18
N ASP A 34 -13.05 -2.70 17.12
CA ASP A 34 -14.41 -3.20 16.94
C ASP A 34 -15.43 -2.09 16.66
N ASP A 35 -15.29 -0.91 17.25
CA ASP A 35 -16.17 0.24 16.99
C ASP A 35 -15.90 0.80 15.60
N VAL A 36 -14.63 0.92 15.20
CA VAL A 36 -14.23 1.36 13.86
C VAL A 36 -14.67 0.38 12.79
N LEU A 37 -14.57 -0.93 13.07
CA LEU A 37 -15.00 -1.98 12.15
C LEU A 37 -16.53 -2.05 12.05
N ALA A 38 -17.24 -1.84 13.16
CA ALA A 38 -18.70 -1.77 13.17
C ALA A 38 -19.23 -0.51 12.48
N GLU A 39 -18.57 0.64 12.64
CA GLU A 39 -18.89 1.90 11.95
C GLU A 39 -18.59 1.78 10.45
N ALA A 40 -17.48 1.15 10.06
CA ALA A 40 -17.17 0.84 8.65
C ALA A 40 -18.16 -0.16 8.02
N ALA A 41 -18.61 -1.15 8.79
CA ALA A 41 -19.64 -2.09 8.35
C ALA A 41 -21.05 -1.44 8.28
N ALA A 42 -21.37 -0.54 9.22
CA ALA A 42 -22.63 0.21 9.25
C ALA A 42 -22.69 1.33 8.20
N ALA A 43 -21.53 1.88 7.83
CA ALA A 43 -21.35 2.77 6.68
C ALA A 43 -21.59 2.08 5.33
N GLY A 44 -21.91 0.78 5.34
CA GLY A 44 -22.34 0.03 4.15
C GLY A 44 -21.20 -0.37 3.23
N GLU A 45 -19.95 -0.27 3.70
CA GLU A 45 -18.79 -0.34 2.82
C GLU A 45 -17.81 -1.45 3.25
N TYR A 46 -18.31 -2.59 3.75
CA TYR A 46 -17.55 -3.83 3.67
C TYR A 46 -18.43 -5.10 3.68
N PRO A 47 -18.18 -6.07 2.79
CA PRO A 47 -17.20 -6.03 1.73
C PRO A 47 -17.58 -5.07 0.60
N LEU A 48 -16.60 -4.28 0.14
CA LEU A 48 -16.73 -3.35 -0.99
C LEU A 48 -17.39 -4.04 -2.21
N PRO A 49 -18.36 -3.39 -2.88
CA PRO A 49 -19.02 -3.93 -4.06
C PRO A 49 -18.00 -4.20 -5.18
N PRO A 50 -18.25 -5.17 -6.07
CA PRO A 50 -17.31 -5.61 -7.10
C PRO A 50 -16.83 -4.48 -8.03
N GLU A 51 -17.67 -3.47 -8.26
CA GLU A 51 -17.32 -2.28 -9.06
C GLU A 51 -16.27 -1.39 -8.37
N GLN A 52 -16.26 -1.32 -7.03
CA GLN A 52 -15.20 -0.60 -6.29
C GLN A 52 -13.94 -1.45 -6.13
N ARG A 53 -14.06 -2.78 -6.24
CA ARG A 53 -12.90 -3.68 -6.29
C ARG A 53 -12.15 -3.60 -7.61
N GLU A 54 -12.73 -3.05 -8.68
CA GLU A 54 -12.04 -2.91 -9.97
C GLU A 54 -10.68 -2.23 -9.85
N TRP A 55 -10.52 -1.23 -8.98
CA TRP A 55 -9.24 -0.53 -8.76
C TRP A 55 -8.31 -1.23 -7.76
N ILE A 56 -8.83 -2.16 -6.96
CA ILE A 56 -8.08 -2.97 -5.99
C ILE A 56 -7.61 -4.29 -6.63
N ASP A 57 -8.43 -4.90 -7.48
CA ASP A 57 -8.17 -6.10 -8.29
C ASP A 57 -7.61 -5.76 -9.68
N ALA A 58 -7.54 -4.47 -10.05
CA ALA A 58 -6.83 -4.06 -11.25
C ALA A 58 -5.41 -4.64 -11.22
N PRO A 59 -4.94 -5.28 -12.30
CA PRO A 59 -3.55 -5.66 -12.39
C PRO A 59 -2.73 -4.41 -12.14
N ALA A 60 -1.65 -4.53 -11.36
CA ALA A 60 -0.89 -3.42 -10.81
C ALA A 60 -0.08 -2.66 -11.89
N VAL A 61 -0.75 -2.21 -12.96
CA VAL A 61 -0.24 -1.41 -14.05
C VAL A 61 0.34 -0.14 -13.45
N GLY A 62 1.67 -0.05 -13.46
CA GLY A 62 2.41 1.08 -12.92
C GLY A 62 2.90 0.94 -11.47
N ARG A 63 2.65 -0.18 -10.77
CA ARG A 63 3.46 -0.52 -9.59
C ARG A 63 4.75 -1.19 -10.06
N GLU A 64 5.86 -0.79 -9.48
CA GLU A 64 7.10 -1.54 -9.60
C GLU A 64 6.85 -2.95 -9.08
N LEU A 65 6.88 -3.95 -9.96
CA LEU A 65 6.65 -5.34 -9.59
C LEU A 65 7.66 -5.72 -8.52
N LEU A 66 7.16 -5.98 -7.31
CA LEU A 66 7.98 -6.38 -6.18
C LEU A 66 8.44 -7.82 -6.36
N LEU A 67 9.53 -8.17 -5.67
CA LEU A 67 10.06 -9.53 -5.61
C LEU A 67 8.98 -10.57 -5.31
N GLU A 68 7.96 -10.19 -4.53
CA GLU A 68 6.85 -11.03 -4.08
C GLU A 68 5.86 -11.44 -5.18
N ASP A 69 5.79 -10.68 -6.27
CA ASP A 69 4.90 -10.88 -7.42
C ASP A 69 5.51 -11.86 -8.46
N LEU A 70 6.83 -12.07 -8.40
CA LEU A 70 7.62 -12.84 -9.37
C LEU A 70 7.78 -14.32 -8.97
N GLN A 71 6.67 -14.96 -8.58
CA GLN A 71 6.67 -16.33 -8.03
C GLN A 71 6.78 -17.43 -9.10
N SER A 72 6.70 -17.06 -10.38
CA SER A 72 6.69 -17.98 -11.51
C SER A 72 7.63 -17.51 -12.63
N ALA A 73 8.15 -18.46 -13.41
CA ALA A 73 9.01 -18.15 -14.55
C ALA A 73 8.30 -17.23 -15.57
N GLU A 74 7.02 -17.46 -15.84
CA GLU A 74 6.22 -16.64 -16.75
C GLU A 74 6.12 -15.17 -16.29
N ALA A 75 5.86 -14.94 -15.00
CA ALA A 75 5.83 -13.61 -14.41
C ALA A 75 7.18 -12.89 -14.54
N ILE A 76 8.28 -13.61 -14.33
CA ILE A 76 9.64 -13.09 -14.55
C ILE A 76 9.86 -12.72 -16.02
N HIS A 77 9.42 -13.56 -16.96
CA HIS A 77 9.56 -13.27 -18.39
C HIS A 77 8.72 -12.05 -18.82
N ALA A 78 7.48 -11.94 -18.35
CA ALA A 78 6.61 -10.80 -18.62
C ALA A 78 7.20 -9.50 -18.09
N TYR A 79 7.71 -9.50 -16.85
CA TYR A 79 8.36 -8.34 -16.24
C TYR A 79 9.60 -7.89 -17.01
N LEU A 80 10.46 -8.83 -17.43
CA LEU A 80 11.64 -8.51 -18.24
C LEU A 80 11.29 -8.03 -19.64
N ALA A 81 10.19 -8.51 -20.23
CA ALA A 81 9.69 -8.01 -21.52
C ALA A 81 9.19 -6.57 -21.39
N GLN A 82 8.40 -6.29 -20.35
CA GLN A 82 7.92 -4.93 -20.04
C GLN A 82 9.08 -3.97 -19.79
N ALA A 83 10.07 -4.37 -18.99
CA ALA A 83 11.24 -3.52 -18.72
C ALA A 83 12.03 -3.18 -19.99
N LYS A 84 12.11 -4.12 -20.94
CA LYS A 84 12.76 -3.89 -22.24
C LYS A 84 11.95 -2.98 -23.16
N ASP A 85 10.63 -3.05 -23.11
CA ASP A 85 9.73 -2.17 -23.89
C ASP A 85 9.88 -0.70 -23.48
N THR A 86 10.12 -0.45 -22.18
CA THR A 86 10.43 0.89 -21.66
C THR A 86 11.69 1.52 -22.29
N GLY A 87 12.63 0.71 -22.78
CA GLY A 87 13.89 1.18 -23.37
C GLY A 87 14.89 1.83 -22.39
N ASP A 88 14.56 1.86 -21.10
CA ASP A 88 15.39 2.44 -20.05
C ASP A 88 16.39 1.40 -19.52
N THR A 89 17.68 1.63 -19.75
CA THR A 89 18.73 0.66 -19.42
C THR A 89 18.93 0.47 -17.92
N ALA A 90 18.69 1.49 -17.09
CA ALA A 90 18.77 1.37 -15.64
C ALA A 90 17.62 0.52 -15.09
N HIS A 91 16.42 0.69 -15.65
CA HIS A 91 15.25 -0.11 -15.33
C HIS A 91 15.41 -1.57 -15.79
N ILE A 92 16.01 -1.80 -16.96
CA ILE A 92 16.31 -3.16 -17.46
C ILE A 92 17.31 -3.87 -16.55
N ASP A 93 18.38 -3.20 -16.11
CA ASP A 93 19.36 -3.76 -15.17
C ASP A 93 18.72 -4.09 -13.81
N HIS A 94 17.92 -3.15 -13.29
CA HIS A 94 17.17 -3.35 -12.06
C HIS A 94 16.20 -4.53 -12.17
N ALA A 95 15.49 -4.66 -13.29
CA ALA A 95 14.57 -5.76 -13.54
C ALA A 95 15.29 -7.12 -13.57
N HIS A 96 16.47 -7.21 -14.19
CA HIS A 96 17.29 -8.43 -14.14
C HIS A 96 17.76 -8.78 -12.73
N LYS A 97 18.13 -7.80 -11.91
CA LYS A 97 18.54 -8.02 -10.52
C LYS A 97 17.39 -8.58 -9.67
N ILE A 98 16.20 -8.00 -9.79
CA ILE A 98 15.00 -8.47 -9.09
C ILE A 98 14.59 -9.86 -9.58
N ALA A 99 14.64 -10.12 -10.90
CA ALA A 99 14.38 -11.43 -11.47
C ALA A 99 15.33 -12.52 -10.94
N ALA A 100 16.62 -12.21 -10.82
CA ALA A 100 17.60 -13.15 -10.26
C ALA A 100 17.31 -13.46 -8.78
N GLN A 101 16.94 -12.45 -7.99
CA GLN A 101 16.52 -12.66 -6.60
C GLN A 101 15.24 -13.51 -6.51
N ALA A 102 14.27 -13.29 -7.40
CA ALA A 102 13.02 -14.05 -7.45
C ALA A 102 13.31 -15.54 -7.73
N LYS A 103 14.18 -15.81 -8.72
CA LYS A 103 14.60 -17.18 -9.05
C LYS A 103 15.25 -17.90 -7.87
N ILE A 104 16.11 -17.22 -7.12
CA ILE A 104 16.74 -17.78 -5.92
C ILE A 104 15.71 -18.03 -4.82
N ARG A 105 14.82 -17.06 -4.56
CA ARG A 105 13.81 -17.13 -3.49
C ARG A 105 12.78 -18.23 -3.71
N TYR A 106 12.32 -18.40 -4.95
CA TYR A 106 11.26 -19.35 -5.31
C TYR A 106 11.78 -20.65 -5.94
N GLY A 107 13.10 -20.82 -6.07
CA GLY A 107 13.71 -22.03 -6.63
C GLY A 107 13.43 -22.24 -8.12
N ILE A 108 13.19 -21.16 -8.87
CA ILE A 108 12.84 -21.19 -10.29
C ILE A 108 14.13 -21.33 -11.10
N LYS A 109 14.23 -22.39 -11.92
CA LYS A 109 15.39 -22.66 -12.80
C LYS A 109 15.24 -21.97 -14.15
#